data_AF-A0A2V1D5A7-F1
#
_entry.id   AF-A0A2V1D5A7-F1
#
_cell.length_a   1.000
_cell.length_b   1.000
_cell.length_c   1.000
_cell.angle_alpha   90.00
_cell.angle_beta   90.00
_cell.angle_gamma   90.00
#
_symmetry.space_group_name_H-M   'P 1'
#
loop_
_entity.id
_entity.type
_entity.pdbx_description
1 polymer ?
#
loop_
_entity_poly.entity_id
_entity_poly.type
_entity_poly.pdbx_seq_one_letter_code
_entity_poly.pdbx_strand_id
1 'polypeptide(L)'
;TNETRNLLSLDSDGDVILECQDQDSPTTTAFRVSRKVLQLASPVFLRMFGPHFKEGNQLPQEESPVVELKEDDASLMNIILNILHFRSSDDNYGMDAERLARLAIHCDKYDLPKALGPWISFWFDKVETASASSEELGFMLLAAYLFNDIKKFREISEMALIKTSPGFEDNWEEQDLLALLPISIPDAMSLRVKQTLDNIETEIQDVESSLRLSLRSYETSQRLCTLCGRALPEQAKKCHPCYNTDLPPKYCTTETRIAEYFAVLRKVELWPTLQPFGACSVSDIISRITR
;
A
#
# COMPACT_ATOMS: atom_id res chain seq x y z
N THR A 1 -23.30 -2.19 -36.48
CA THR A 1 -22.09 -3.01 -36.29
C THR A 1 -22.48 -4.17 -35.40
N ASN A 2 -22.31 -5.42 -35.84
CA ASN A 2 -22.73 -6.59 -35.08
C ASN A 2 -21.85 -6.72 -33.83
N GLU A 3 -22.35 -6.30 -32.67
CA GLU A 3 -21.78 -6.65 -31.38
C GLU A 3 -21.88 -8.17 -31.22
N THR A 4 -20.74 -8.86 -31.24
CA THR A 4 -20.65 -10.29 -30.96
C THR A 4 -20.92 -10.49 -29.48
N ARG A 5 -22.17 -10.81 -29.13
CA ARG A 5 -22.58 -11.14 -27.75
C ARG A 5 -22.03 -12.51 -27.37
N ASN A 6 -21.19 -12.59 -26.34
CA ASN A 6 -20.78 -13.84 -25.73
C ASN A 6 -21.74 -14.19 -24.59
N LEU A 7 -22.56 -15.24 -24.75
CA LEU A 7 -23.48 -15.71 -23.71
C LEU A 7 -22.83 -16.81 -22.87
N LEU A 8 -22.54 -16.49 -21.60
CA LEU A 8 -22.03 -17.42 -20.61
C LEU A 8 -23.19 -17.92 -19.74
N SER A 9 -23.52 -19.20 -19.86
CA SER A 9 -24.53 -19.83 -18.99
C SER A 9 -23.89 -20.23 -17.66
N LEU A 10 -24.13 -19.46 -16.61
CA LEU A 10 -23.69 -19.76 -15.25
C LEU A 10 -24.67 -20.71 -14.55
N ASP A 11 -25.96 -20.55 -14.84
CA ASP A 11 -27.02 -21.51 -14.53
C ASP A 11 -27.71 -21.93 -15.83
N SER A 12 -27.91 -23.24 -16.04
CA SER A 12 -28.65 -23.77 -17.19
C SER A 12 -30.14 -23.44 -17.12
N ASP A 13 -30.68 -23.38 -15.90
CA ASP A 13 -32.07 -23.03 -15.60
C ASP A 13 -32.20 -21.55 -15.18
N GLY A 14 -31.17 -20.75 -15.45
CA GLY A 14 -31.14 -19.33 -15.09
C GLY A 14 -32.27 -18.55 -15.74
N ASP A 15 -32.93 -17.73 -14.93
CA ASP A 15 -34.18 -17.02 -15.23
C ASP A 15 -33.98 -15.51 -15.46
N VAL A 16 -32.74 -15.05 -15.57
CA VAL A 16 -32.39 -13.68 -15.98
C VAL A 16 -31.06 -13.67 -16.74
N ILE A 17 -30.92 -12.74 -17.69
CA ILE A 17 -29.68 -12.48 -18.41
C ILE A 17 -29.14 -11.11 -17.98
N LEU A 18 -27.92 -11.07 -17.47
CA LEU A 18 -27.21 -9.82 -17.18
C LEU A 18 -26.26 -9.48 -18.33
N GLU A 19 -26.39 -8.32 -18.94
CA GLU A 19 -25.47 -7.84 -19.98
C GLU A 19 -24.52 -6.80 -19.38
N CYS A 20 -23.23 -7.13 -19.28
CA CYS A 20 -22.17 -6.26 -18.76
C CYS A 20 -21.24 -5.86 -19.91
N GLN A 21 -20.69 -4.66 -19.86
CA GLN A 21 -19.71 -4.20 -20.83
C GLN A 21 -18.29 -4.42 -20.28
N ASP A 22 -17.38 -4.89 -21.10
CA ASP A 22 -15.97 -4.93 -20.76
C ASP A 22 -15.40 -3.49 -20.72
N GLN A 23 -14.67 -3.10 -19.67
CA GLN A 23 -14.09 -1.76 -19.63
C GLN A 23 -12.97 -1.58 -20.65
N ASP A 24 -12.27 -2.66 -21.00
CA ASP A 24 -11.12 -2.64 -21.90
C ASP A 24 -11.51 -2.90 -23.38
N SER A 25 -12.78 -3.24 -23.64
CA SER A 25 -13.25 -3.52 -25.00
C SER A 25 -14.73 -3.14 -25.20
N PRO A 26 -15.15 -2.76 -26.42
CA PRO A 26 -16.56 -2.48 -26.71
C PRO A 26 -17.42 -3.76 -26.75
N THR A 27 -16.96 -4.85 -26.15
CA THR A 27 -17.66 -6.13 -26.16
C THR A 27 -18.58 -6.25 -24.96
N THR A 28 -19.78 -6.73 -25.22
CA THR A 28 -20.78 -7.02 -24.18
C THR A 28 -20.77 -8.51 -23.89
N THR A 29 -20.63 -8.86 -22.62
CA THR A 29 -20.77 -10.24 -22.14
C THR A 29 -22.12 -10.42 -21.47
N ALA A 30 -22.87 -11.43 -21.91
CA ALA A 30 -24.16 -11.78 -21.35
C ALA A 30 -23.99 -12.98 -20.40
N PHE A 31 -24.55 -12.90 -19.20
CA PHE A 31 -24.51 -13.95 -18.20
C PHE A 31 -25.92 -14.47 -17.94
N ARG A 32 -26.19 -15.74 -18.25
CA ARG A 32 -27.43 -16.39 -17.80
C ARG A 32 -27.24 -16.88 -16.37
N VAL A 33 -28.04 -16.33 -15.46
CA VAL A 33 -27.88 -16.50 -14.00
C VAL A 33 -29.23 -16.79 -13.34
N SER A 34 -29.19 -17.33 -12.12
CA SER A 34 -30.36 -17.46 -11.27
C SER A 34 -30.59 -16.16 -10.51
N ARG A 35 -31.72 -15.49 -10.76
CA ARG A 35 -32.12 -14.31 -9.98
C ARG A 35 -32.20 -14.66 -8.50
N LYS A 36 -32.67 -15.86 -8.16
CA LYS A 36 -32.88 -16.25 -6.76
C LYS A 36 -31.56 -16.34 -5.99
N VAL A 37 -30.52 -16.87 -6.63
CA VAL A 37 -29.16 -16.89 -6.08
C VAL A 37 -28.67 -15.47 -5.81
N LEU A 38 -28.81 -14.57 -6.79
CA LEU A 38 -28.39 -13.17 -6.64
C LEU A 38 -29.17 -12.43 -5.55
N GLN A 39 -30.49 -12.62 -5.47
CA GLN A 39 -31.35 -12.04 -4.44
C GLN A 39 -31.01 -12.52 -3.02
N LEU A 40 -30.54 -13.76 -2.87
CA LEU A 40 -30.09 -14.29 -1.58
C LEU A 40 -28.73 -13.72 -1.18
N ALA A 41 -27.84 -13.52 -2.15
CA ALA A 41 -26.50 -13.02 -1.91
C ALA A 41 -26.43 -11.50 -1.66
N SER A 42 -27.31 -10.73 -2.29
CA SER A 42 -27.25 -9.27 -2.33
C SER A 42 -28.61 -8.62 -2.08
N PRO A 43 -28.73 -7.70 -1.11
CA PRO A 43 -29.92 -6.90 -0.93
C PRO A 43 -30.12 -5.86 -2.05
N VAL A 44 -29.08 -5.55 -2.84
CA VAL A 44 -29.19 -4.70 -4.03
C VAL A 44 -29.88 -5.48 -5.15
N PHE A 45 -29.41 -6.70 -5.47
CA PHE A 45 -30.09 -7.56 -6.43
C PHE A 45 -31.51 -7.95 -5.98
N LEU A 46 -31.72 -8.17 -4.68
CA LEU A 46 -33.06 -8.37 -4.11
C LEU A 46 -34.02 -7.24 -4.48
N ARG A 47 -33.58 -5.99 -4.35
CA ARG A 47 -34.38 -4.81 -4.69
C ARG A 47 -34.51 -4.64 -6.20
N MET A 48 -33.42 -4.77 -6.96
CA MET A 48 -33.38 -4.64 -8.42
C MET A 48 -34.38 -5.58 -9.10
N PHE A 49 -34.48 -6.83 -8.66
CA PHE A 49 -35.43 -7.81 -9.19
C PHE A 49 -36.81 -7.75 -8.51
N GLY A 50 -37.05 -6.76 -7.66
CA GLY A 50 -38.32 -6.52 -7.00
C GLY A 50 -39.30 -5.68 -7.85
N PRO A 51 -40.58 -5.63 -7.47
CA PRO A 51 -41.64 -4.99 -8.27
C PRO A 51 -41.51 -3.47 -8.40
N HIS A 52 -40.61 -2.84 -7.66
CA HIS A 52 -40.41 -1.39 -7.67
C HIS A 52 -39.44 -0.90 -8.75
N PHE A 53 -38.78 -1.82 -9.44
CA PHE A 53 -37.79 -1.52 -10.48
C PHE A 53 -38.28 -1.98 -11.85
N LYS A 54 -37.76 -1.38 -12.93
CA LYS A 54 -38.21 -1.69 -14.29
C LYS A 54 -37.87 -3.15 -14.63
N GLU A 55 -36.68 -3.55 -14.24
CA GLU A 55 -36.08 -4.87 -14.34
C GLU A 55 -36.99 -5.92 -13.70
N GLY A 56 -37.48 -5.66 -12.48
CA GLY A 56 -38.39 -6.56 -11.79
C GLY A 56 -39.80 -6.65 -12.39
N ASN A 57 -40.26 -5.58 -13.04
CA ASN A 57 -41.57 -5.54 -13.72
C ASN A 57 -41.57 -6.21 -15.10
N GLN A 58 -40.41 -6.39 -15.72
CA GLN A 58 -40.25 -7.11 -16.99
C GLN A 58 -40.19 -8.64 -16.79
N LEU A 59 -39.85 -9.11 -15.58
CA LEU A 59 -39.76 -10.54 -15.22
C LEU A 59 -41.01 -11.39 -15.52
N PRO A 60 -42.27 -10.91 -15.38
CA PRO A 60 -43.44 -11.74 -15.65
C PRO A 60 -43.78 -11.89 -17.14
N GLN A 61 -43.14 -11.13 -18.04
CA GLN A 61 -43.53 -11.03 -19.45
C GLN A 61 -42.61 -11.81 -20.40
N GLU A 62 -41.39 -12.15 -19.96
CA GLU A 62 -40.37 -12.82 -20.78
C GLU A 62 -39.82 -14.06 -20.06
N GLU A 63 -39.44 -15.10 -20.83
CA GLU A 63 -38.87 -16.35 -20.29
C GLU A 63 -37.49 -16.12 -19.62
N SER A 64 -36.75 -15.10 -20.04
CA SER A 64 -35.45 -14.71 -19.47
C SER A 64 -35.17 -13.23 -19.81
N PRO A 65 -35.64 -12.27 -18.99
CA PRO A 65 -35.44 -10.85 -19.29
C PRO A 65 -33.96 -10.48 -19.26
N VAL A 66 -33.60 -9.50 -20.09
CA VAL A 66 -32.26 -8.94 -20.19
C VAL A 66 -32.16 -7.68 -19.33
N VAL A 67 -31.18 -7.65 -18.42
CA VAL A 67 -30.86 -6.49 -17.59
C VAL A 67 -29.49 -5.97 -17.99
N GLU A 68 -29.46 -4.74 -18.51
CA GLU A 68 -28.23 -4.06 -18.95
C GLU A 68 -27.52 -3.40 -17.75
N LEU A 69 -26.30 -3.86 -17.45
CA LEU A 69 -25.42 -3.36 -16.39
C LEU A 69 -24.23 -2.62 -17.01
N LYS A 70 -24.49 -1.47 -17.64
CA LYS A 70 -23.52 -0.73 -18.48
C LYS A 70 -22.29 -0.20 -17.75
N GLU A 71 -22.40 -0.01 -16.45
CA GLU A 71 -21.32 0.50 -15.60
C GLU A 71 -20.48 -0.62 -14.98
N ASP A 72 -20.88 -1.89 -15.16
CA ASP A 72 -20.21 -3.01 -14.54
C ASP A 72 -19.25 -3.70 -15.50
N ASP A 73 -18.02 -3.89 -15.03
CA ASP A 73 -16.97 -4.59 -15.77
C ASP A 73 -17.32 -6.07 -15.92
N ALA A 74 -17.44 -6.52 -17.17
CA ALA A 74 -17.78 -7.91 -17.48
C ALA A 74 -16.79 -8.92 -16.88
N SER A 75 -15.49 -8.62 -16.84
CA SER A 75 -14.47 -9.54 -16.34
C SER A 75 -14.58 -9.74 -14.83
N LEU A 76 -14.88 -8.68 -14.07
CA LEU A 76 -15.05 -8.70 -12.62
C LEU A 76 -16.41 -9.28 -12.23
N MET A 77 -17.47 -8.95 -12.97
CA MET A 77 -18.78 -9.57 -12.80
C MET A 77 -18.74 -11.08 -13.09
N ASN A 78 -17.96 -11.53 -14.07
CA ASN A 78 -17.75 -12.96 -14.29
C ASN A 78 -17.20 -13.66 -13.03
N ILE A 79 -16.24 -13.04 -12.32
CA ILE A 79 -15.68 -13.59 -11.07
C ILE A 79 -16.76 -13.69 -10.00
N ILE A 80 -17.45 -12.57 -9.73
CA ILE A 80 -18.51 -12.48 -8.71
C ILE A 80 -19.60 -13.52 -8.99
N LEU A 81 -20.14 -13.53 -10.21
CA LEU A 81 -21.27 -14.37 -10.57
C LEU A 81 -20.89 -15.86 -10.56
N ASN A 82 -19.68 -16.25 -10.97
CA ASN A 82 -19.23 -17.63 -10.84
C ASN A 82 -19.18 -18.07 -9.37
N ILE A 83 -18.67 -17.22 -8.47
CA ILE A 83 -18.63 -17.53 -7.04
C ILE A 83 -20.04 -17.68 -6.48
N LEU A 84 -20.95 -16.74 -6.78
CA LEU A 84 -22.33 -16.79 -6.29
C LEU A 84 -23.08 -18.04 -6.77
N HIS A 85 -22.76 -18.55 -7.95
CA HIS A 85 -23.34 -19.78 -8.50
C HIS A 85 -22.54 -21.05 -8.13
N PHE A 86 -21.62 -20.98 -7.18
CA PHE A 86 -20.80 -22.13 -6.73
C PHE A 86 -19.98 -22.79 -7.85
N ARG A 87 -19.54 -21.98 -8.83
CA ARG A 87 -18.75 -22.40 -10.00
C ARG A 87 -17.30 -21.93 -9.97
N SER A 88 -16.86 -21.41 -8.84
CA SER A 88 -15.49 -20.95 -8.64
C SER A 88 -14.50 -22.11 -8.57
N SER A 89 -13.36 -21.98 -9.25
CA SER A 89 -12.19 -22.86 -9.13
C SER A 89 -11.00 -22.06 -8.57
N ASP A 90 -10.25 -22.65 -7.63
CA ASP A 90 -9.16 -21.98 -6.90
C ASP A 90 -8.07 -21.33 -7.79
N ASP A 91 -7.88 -21.83 -9.01
CA ASP A 91 -6.76 -21.44 -9.88
C ASP A 91 -7.03 -20.20 -10.78
N ASN A 92 -8.27 -19.69 -10.86
CA ASN A 92 -8.67 -18.74 -11.91
C ASN A 92 -8.73 -17.26 -11.51
N TYR A 93 -8.35 -16.90 -10.28
CA TYR A 93 -8.52 -15.54 -9.76
C TYR A 93 -7.20 -14.90 -9.34
N GLY A 94 -6.24 -14.82 -10.26
CA GLY A 94 -5.07 -13.96 -10.06
C GLY A 94 -5.53 -12.54 -9.75
N MET A 95 -5.13 -12.02 -8.59
CA MET A 95 -5.47 -10.68 -8.11
C MET A 95 -4.20 -9.92 -7.83
N ASP A 96 -4.01 -8.81 -8.55
CA ASP A 96 -3.12 -7.74 -8.13
C ASP A 96 -3.90 -6.71 -7.29
N ALA A 97 -3.20 -5.72 -6.76
CA ALA A 97 -3.79 -4.72 -5.88
C ALA A 97 -4.88 -3.89 -6.57
N GLU A 98 -4.63 -3.45 -7.82
CA GLU A 98 -5.57 -2.63 -8.59
C GLU A 98 -6.85 -3.40 -8.91
N ARG A 99 -6.72 -4.63 -9.41
CA ARG A 99 -7.84 -5.50 -9.74
C ARG A 99 -8.66 -5.84 -8.49
N LEU A 100 -8.00 -6.04 -7.35
CA LEU A 100 -8.68 -6.23 -6.06
C LEU A 100 -9.52 -5.01 -5.68
N ALA A 101 -8.98 -3.79 -5.87
CA ALA A 101 -9.72 -2.56 -5.62
C ALA A 101 -10.93 -2.41 -6.54
N ARG A 102 -10.77 -2.66 -7.85
CA ARG A 102 -11.89 -2.65 -8.81
C ARG A 102 -12.95 -3.68 -8.45
N LEU A 103 -12.55 -4.89 -8.07
CA LEU A 103 -13.48 -5.93 -7.62
C LEU A 103 -14.24 -5.49 -6.35
N ALA A 104 -13.55 -4.81 -5.42
CA ALA A 104 -14.17 -4.29 -4.21
C ALA A 104 -15.24 -3.23 -4.52
N ILE A 105 -15.07 -2.39 -5.55
CA ILE A 105 -16.09 -1.43 -6.01
C ILE A 105 -17.37 -2.16 -6.42
N HIS A 106 -17.28 -3.23 -7.22
CA HIS A 106 -18.46 -4.01 -7.59
C HIS A 106 -19.08 -4.71 -6.37
N CYS A 107 -18.24 -5.23 -5.46
CA CYS A 107 -18.74 -5.87 -4.25
C CYS A 107 -19.49 -4.90 -3.34
N ASP A 108 -18.98 -3.67 -3.17
CA ASP A 108 -19.64 -2.61 -2.41
C ASP A 108 -20.94 -2.15 -3.09
N LYS A 109 -20.90 -1.90 -4.41
CA LYS A 109 -22.07 -1.53 -5.23
C LYS A 109 -23.24 -2.49 -5.03
N TYR A 110 -22.96 -3.79 -4.92
CA TYR A 110 -23.95 -4.83 -4.76
C TYR A 110 -24.11 -5.33 -3.31
N ASP A 111 -23.44 -4.75 -2.32
CA ASP A 111 -23.44 -5.20 -0.92
C ASP A 111 -23.19 -6.72 -0.77
N LEU A 112 -22.08 -7.16 -1.36
CA LEU A 112 -21.61 -8.55 -1.41
C LEU A 112 -20.53 -8.97 -0.38
N PRO A 113 -19.96 -8.12 0.51
CA PRO A 113 -18.90 -8.58 1.42
C PRO A 113 -19.27 -9.81 2.26
N LYS A 114 -20.54 -9.94 2.67
CA LYS A 114 -21.02 -11.13 3.41
C LYS A 114 -21.05 -12.40 2.56
N ALA A 115 -21.50 -12.27 1.31
CA ALA A 115 -21.60 -13.41 0.39
C ALA A 115 -20.23 -13.89 -0.08
N LEU A 116 -19.27 -12.97 -0.21
CA LEU A 116 -17.93 -13.24 -0.74
C LEU A 116 -16.83 -13.31 0.33
N GLY A 117 -17.19 -13.28 1.62
CA GLY A 117 -16.24 -13.19 2.74
C GLY A 117 -15.02 -14.14 2.68
N PRO A 118 -15.21 -15.45 2.45
CA PRO A 118 -14.08 -16.38 2.30
C PRO A 118 -13.12 -16.02 1.16
N TRP A 119 -13.67 -15.51 0.05
CA TRP A 119 -12.91 -15.11 -1.13
C TRP A 119 -12.16 -13.80 -0.90
N ILE A 120 -12.75 -12.86 -0.16
CA ILE A 120 -12.08 -11.60 0.22
C ILE A 120 -10.80 -11.90 1.00
N SER A 121 -10.88 -12.80 1.99
CA SER A 121 -9.69 -13.24 2.74
C SER A 121 -8.65 -13.89 1.82
N PHE A 122 -9.09 -14.78 0.94
CA PHE A 122 -8.23 -15.45 -0.02
C PHE A 122 -7.53 -14.46 -0.98
N TRP A 123 -8.24 -13.46 -1.50
CA TRP A 123 -7.66 -12.47 -2.41
C TRP A 123 -6.60 -11.62 -1.72
N PHE A 124 -6.86 -11.14 -0.49
CA PHE A 124 -5.84 -10.40 0.26
C PHE A 124 -4.58 -11.22 0.55
N ASP A 125 -4.71 -12.53 0.74
CA ASP A 125 -3.56 -13.41 0.98
C ASP A 125 -2.77 -13.72 -0.31
N LYS A 126 -3.34 -13.45 -1.49
CA LYS A 126 -2.70 -13.63 -2.79
C LYS A 126 -2.02 -12.37 -3.32
N VAL A 127 -2.44 -11.19 -2.87
CA VAL A 127 -1.80 -9.93 -3.26
C VAL A 127 -0.44 -9.82 -2.56
N GLU A 128 0.61 -9.61 -3.36
CA GLU A 128 1.97 -9.43 -2.84
C GLU A 128 2.07 -8.10 -2.06
N THR A 129 2.50 -8.18 -0.80
CA THR A 129 2.57 -7.01 0.09
C THR A 129 4.01 -6.63 0.47
N ALA A 130 4.97 -7.55 0.37
CA ALA A 130 6.33 -7.32 0.81
C ALA A 130 7.03 -6.26 -0.06
N SER A 131 6.80 -6.30 -1.37
CA SER A 131 7.36 -5.35 -2.35
C SER A 131 6.35 -4.32 -2.87
N ALA A 132 5.16 -4.23 -2.26
CA ALA A 132 4.13 -3.31 -2.71
C ALA A 132 4.61 -1.85 -2.68
N SER A 133 4.39 -1.16 -3.79
CA SER A 133 4.56 0.28 -3.97
C SER A 133 3.53 1.08 -3.16
N SER A 134 3.76 2.39 -3.06
CA SER A 134 2.82 3.31 -2.39
C SER A 134 1.43 3.27 -3.02
N GLU A 135 1.34 3.12 -4.34
CA GLU A 135 0.08 3.10 -5.08
C GLU A 135 -0.67 1.78 -4.86
N GLU A 136 0.03 0.65 -4.93
CA GLU A 136 -0.56 -0.67 -4.63
C GLU A 136 -1.10 -0.75 -3.20
N LEU A 137 -0.40 -0.13 -2.23
CA LEU A 137 -0.91 0.02 -0.87
C LEU A 137 -2.19 0.85 -0.80
N GLY A 138 -2.29 1.91 -1.61
CA GLY A 138 -3.52 2.69 -1.78
C GLY A 138 -4.68 1.83 -2.31
N PHE A 139 -4.45 1.03 -3.35
CA PHE A 139 -5.49 0.15 -3.91
C PHE A 139 -5.93 -0.90 -2.89
N MET A 140 -4.99 -1.51 -2.17
CA MET A 140 -5.31 -2.46 -1.10
C MET A 140 -6.09 -1.80 0.04
N LEU A 141 -5.79 -0.55 0.41
CA LEU A 141 -6.55 0.21 1.40
C LEU A 141 -7.97 0.50 0.94
N LEU A 142 -8.14 0.91 -0.32
CA LEU A 142 -9.46 1.12 -0.92
C LEU A 142 -10.27 -0.18 -0.90
N ALA A 143 -9.66 -1.29 -1.31
CA ALA A 143 -10.31 -2.59 -1.25
C ALA A 143 -10.75 -2.95 0.18
N ALA A 144 -9.86 -2.81 1.16
CA ALA A 144 -10.17 -3.13 2.55
C ALA A 144 -11.28 -2.23 3.13
N TYR A 145 -11.30 -0.96 2.73
CA TYR A 145 -12.35 -0.01 3.09
C TYR A 145 -13.71 -0.44 2.50
N LEU A 146 -13.77 -0.70 1.19
CA LEU A 146 -15.00 -1.07 0.48
C LEU A 146 -15.53 -2.46 0.89
N PHE A 147 -14.65 -3.41 1.20
CA PHE A 147 -15.05 -4.68 1.78
C PHE A 147 -15.50 -4.57 3.25
N ASN A 148 -15.30 -3.41 3.89
CA ASN A 148 -15.50 -3.20 5.32
C ASN A 148 -14.70 -4.20 6.19
N ASP A 149 -13.48 -4.54 5.75
CA ASP A 149 -12.55 -5.41 6.49
C ASP A 149 -11.62 -4.56 7.37
N ILE A 150 -12.07 -4.32 8.60
CA ILE A 150 -11.35 -3.50 9.59
C ILE A 150 -9.95 -4.05 9.88
N LYS A 151 -9.77 -5.38 9.86
CA LYS A 151 -8.50 -6.01 10.19
C LYS A 151 -7.49 -5.77 9.08
N LYS A 152 -7.86 -6.08 7.82
CA LYS A 152 -6.99 -5.85 6.67
C LYS A 152 -6.72 -4.35 6.49
N PHE A 153 -7.73 -3.49 6.69
CA PHE A 153 -7.53 -2.04 6.64
C PHE A 153 -6.46 -1.56 7.62
N ARG A 154 -6.49 -2.06 8.86
CA ARG A 154 -5.46 -1.75 9.86
C ARG A 154 -4.08 -2.25 9.45
N GLU A 155 -3.96 -3.51 9.05
CA GLU A 155 -2.68 -4.10 8.64
C GLU A 155 -2.04 -3.34 7.47
N ILE A 156 -2.84 -3.00 6.45
CA ILE A 156 -2.36 -2.30 5.26
C ILE A 156 -2.03 -0.84 5.59
N SER A 157 -2.84 -0.16 6.42
CA SER A 157 -2.54 1.23 6.82
C SER A 157 -1.27 1.33 7.64
N GLU A 158 -1.01 0.40 8.57
CA GLU A 158 0.25 0.33 9.31
C GLU A 158 1.45 0.12 8.36
N MET A 159 1.31 -0.73 7.35
CA MET A 159 2.35 -0.92 6.33
C MET A 159 2.57 0.33 5.48
N ALA A 160 1.49 0.99 5.07
CA ALA A 160 1.55 2.19 4.27
C ALA A 160 2.23 3.34 5.03
N LEU A 161 1.91 3.55 6.31
CA LEU A 161 2.58 4.56 7.15
C LEU A 161 4.10 4.38 7.22
N ILE A 162 4.61 3.16 7.03
CA ILE A 162 6.04 2.85 7.07
C ILE A 162 6.69 3.03 5.69
N LYS A 163 5.97 2.69 4.62
CA LYS A 163 6.53 2.59 3.25
C LYS A 163 6.28 3.82 2.39
N THR A 164 5.25 4.61 2.67
CA THR A 164 4.97 5.82 1.90
C THR A 164 5.92 6.95 2.30
N SER A 165 6.26 7.79 1.33
CA SER A 165 7.08 8.99 1.56
C SER A 165 6.18 10.22 1.68
N PRO A 166 6.63 11.31 2.30
CA PRO A 166 5.88 12.57 2.32
C PRO A 166 5.46 13.01 0.91
N GLY A 167 4.24 13.52 0.75
CA GLY A 167 3.70 13.94 -0.55
C GLY A 167 3.22 12.78 -1.43
N PHE A 168 3.01 11.58 -0.87
CA PHE A 168 2.45 10.45 -1.63
C PHE A 168 1.03 10.73 -2.12
N GLU A 169 0.30 11.60 -1.42
CA GLU A 169 -1.07 12.00 -1.70
C GLU A 169 -1.24 12.57 -3.11
N ASP A 170 -0.27 13.35 -3.61
CA ASP A 170 -0.29 13.92 -4.96
C ASP A 170 -0.39 12.80 -6.02
N ASN A 171 0.39 11.74 -5.86
CA ASN A 171 0.35 10.59 -6.77
C ASN A 171 -0.95 9.78 -6.64
N TRP A 172 -1.56 9.77 -5.46
CA TRP A 172 -2.82 9.05 -5.24
C TRP A 172 -4.00 9.81 -5.84
N GLU A 173 -4.01 11.14 -5.75
CA GLU A 173 -5.06 11.98 -6.34
C GLU A 173 -5.12 11.88 -7.87
N GLU A 174 -3.99 11.60 -8.52
CA GLU A 174 -3.93 11.38 -9.98
C GLU A 174 -4.57 10.05 -10.43
N GLN A 175 -4.85 9.13 -9.50
CA GLN A 175 -5.41 7.81 -9.79
C GLN A 175 -6.93 7.78 -9.57
N ASP A 176 -7.70 7.57 -10.65
CA ASP A 176 -9.16 7.58 -10.64
C ASP A 176 -9.77 6.65 -9.58
N LEU A 177 -9.18 5.47 -9.35
CA LEU A 177 -9.65 4.54 -8.35
C LEU A 177 -9.43 5.08 -6.93
N LEU A 178 -8.25 5.65 -6.65
CA LEU A 178 -7.91 6.14 -5.32
C LEU A 178 -8.69 7.40 -4.94
N ALA A 179 -9.22 8.13 -5.93
CA ALA A 179 -10.19 9.21 -5.68
C ALA A 179 -11.49 8.72 -4.99
N LEU A 180 -11.80 7.41 -5.03
CA LEU A 180 -12.93 6.83 -4.32
C LEU A 180 -12.63 6.57 -2.83
N LEU A 181 -11.36 6.61 -2.42
CA LEU A 181 -11.00 6.49 -1.01
C LEU A 181 -11.39 7.79 -0.29
N PRO A 182 -12.06 7.73 0.87
CA PRO A 182 -12.40 8.94 1.62
C PRO A 182 -11.17 9.81 1.91
N ILE A 183 -11.23 11.09 1.53
CA ILE A 183 -10.11 12.05 1.65
C ILE A 183 -9.50 12.13 3.05
N SER A 184 -10.31 11.88 4.08
CA SER A 184 -9.85 11.81 5.48
C SER A 184 -8.80 10.72 5.74
N ILE A 185 -8.73 9.69 4.89
CA ILE A 185 -7.78 8.57 5.05
C ILE A 185 -6.39 8.99 4.56
N PRO A 186 -6.18 9.42 3.29
CA PRO A 186 -4.90 9.98 2.85
C PRO A 186 -4.42 11.14 3.75
N ASP A 187 -5.30 12.07 4.12
CA ASP A 187 -4.95 13.20 5.00
C ASP A 187 -4.41 12.74 6.36
N ALA A 188 -5.10 11.80 7.01
CA ALA A 188 -4.68 11.27 8.30
C ALA A 188 -3.36 10.49 8.19
N MET A 189 -3.13 9.81 7.05
CA MET A 189 -1.89 9.10 6.79
C MET A 189 -0.73 10.06 6.54
N SER A 190 -0.89 11.07 5.68
CA SER A 190 0.12 12.10 5.42
C SER A 190 0.54 12.80 6.72
N LEU A 191 -0.43 13.18 7.56
CA LEU A 191 -0.15 13.76 8.87
C LEU A 191 0.70 12.83 9.75
N ARG A 192 0.36 11.53 9.81
CA ARG A 192 1.07 10.54 10.64
C ARG A 192 2.46 10.23 10.11
N VAL A 193 2.63 10.11 8.80
CA VAL A 193 3.95 9.91 8.15
C VAL A 193 4.86 11.07 8.51
N LYS A 194 4.38 12.30 8.30
CA LYS A 194 5.13 13.52 8.63
C LYS A 194 5.49 13.58 10.12
N GLN A 195 4.53 13.39 11.01
CA GLN A 195 4.79 13.38 12.46
C GLN A 195 5.82 12.32 12.87
N THR A 196 5.77 11.14 12.25
CA THR A 196 6.71 10.06 12.56
C THR A 196 8.13 10.44 12.12
N LEU A 197 8.27 11.01 10.92
CA LEU A 197 9.56 11.48 10.41
C LEU A 197 10.10 12.66 11.23
N ASP A 198 9.27 13.64 11.56
CA ASP A 198 9.64 14.79 12.41
C ASP A 198 10.12 14.32 13.79
N ASN A 199 9.47 13.31 14.38
CA ASN A 199 9.89 12.73 15.65
C ASN A 199 11.26 12.04 15.53
N ILE A 200 11.50 11.25 14.47
CA ILE A 200 12.80 10.60 14.25
C ILE A 200 13.89 11.66 14.00
N GLU A 201 13.60 12.70 13.23
CA GLU A 201 14.53 13.80 13.00
C GLU A 201 14.91 14.48 14.32
N THR A 202 13.92 14.76 15.17
CA THR A 202 14.12 15.38 16.48
C THR A 202 15.02 14.50 17.37
N GLU A 203 14.77 13.20 17.45
CA GLU A 203 15.60 12.27 18.22
C GLU A 203 17.05 12.25 17.72
N ILE A 204 17.27 12.28 16.40
CA ILE A 204 18.62 12.38 15.82
C ILE A 204 19.28 13.71 16.22
N GLN A 205 18.56 14.83 16.14
CA GLN A 205 19.11 16.13 16.54
C GLN A 205 19.42 16.19 18.04
N ASP A 206 18.61 15.55 18.89
CA ASP A 206 18.81 15.51 20.35
C ASP A 206 20.03 14.70 20.78
N VAL A 207 20.48 13.74 19.95
CA VAL A 207 21.77 13.07 20.16
C VAL A 207 22.91 14.10 20.10
N GLU A 208 22.89 15.04 19.16
CA GLU A 208 23.93 16.09 19.09
C GLU A 208 23.95 16.94 20.36
N SER A 209 22.79 17.39 20.82
CA SER A 209 22.62 18.13 22.07
C SER A 209 23.21 17.35 23.26
N SER A 210 22.93 16.05 23.34
CA SER A 210 23.46 15.16 24.38
C SER A 210 24.97 15.01 24.30
N LEU A 211 25.54 14.87 23.11
CA LEU A 211 26.99 14.78 22.90
C LEU A 211 27.70 16.08 23.28
N ARG A 212 27.07 17.23 23.01
CA ARG A 212 27.58 18.57 23.34
C ARG A 212 27.64 18.83 24.84
N LEU A 213 26.66 18.36 25.59
CA LEU A 213 26.62 18.51 27.05
C LEU A 213 27.65 17.60 27.77
N SER A 214 28.18 16.59 27.10
CA SER A 214 29.21 15.72 27.66
C SER A 214 30.61 16.36 27.52
N LEU A 215 31.01 17.07 28.59
CA LEU A 215 32.27 17.81 28.70
C LEU A 215 33.50 16.94 29.02
N ARG A 216 33.31 15.65 29.31
CA ARG A 216 34.42 14.76 29.63
C ARG A 216 35.17 14.36 28.36
N SER A 217 36.50 14.33 28.49
CA SER A 217 37.40 13.77 27.48
C SER A 217 37.79 12.34 27.84
N TYR A 218 37.89 11.49 26.83
CA TYR A 218 38.24 10.07 27.00
C TYR A 218 39.43 9.72 26.12
N GLU A 219 40.39 8.99 26.65
CA GLU A 219 41.49 8.45 25.84
C GLU A 219 40.95 7.38 24.89
N THR A 220 41.36 7.42 23.62
CA THR A 220 40.98 6.43 22.60
C THR A 220 42.11 5.42 22.38
N SER A 221 41.83 4.30 21.72
CA SER A 221 42.83 3.31 21.29
C SER A 221 43.67 3.76 20.09
N GLN A 222 43.88 5.07 19.94
CA GLN A 222 44.63 5.69 18.85
C GLN A 222 45.66 6.66 19.39
N ARG A 223 46.73 6.86 18.60
CA ARG A 223 47.75 7.90 18.83
C ARG A 223 47.60 9.01 17.79
N LEU A 224 48.00 10.24 18.11
CA LEU A 224 47.96 11.37 17.19
C LEU A 224 49.38 11.81 16.82
N CYS A 225 49.68 11.98 15.54
CA CYS A 225 50.95 12.60 15.13
C CYS A 225 50.90 14.11 15.35
N THR A 226 51.82 14.67 16.14
CA THR A 226 51.87 16.12 16.42
C THR A 226 52.26 17.00 15.22
N LEU A 227 52.84 16.42 14.17
CA LEU A 227 53.21 17.16 12.95
C LEU A 227 52.12 17.21 11.88
N CYS A 228 51.31 16.15 11.73
CA CYS A 228 50.32 16.08 10.64
C CYS A 228 48.89 15.78 11.10
N GLY A 229 48.66 15.61 12.40
CA GLY A 229 47.33 15.32 12.95
C GLY A 229 46.77 13.94 12.61
N ARG A 230 47.52 13.07 11.93
CA ARG A 230 47.05 11.73 11.57
C ARG A 230 46.83 10.88 12.83
N ALA A 231 45.68 10.22 12.91
CA ALA A 231 45.41 9.18 13.89
C ALA A 231 46.08 7.86 13.48
N LEU A 232 46.78 7.21 14.40
CA LEU A 232 47.49 5.94 14.22
C LEU A 232 46.97 4.89 15.21
N PRO A 233 47.14 3.59 14.93
CA PRO A 233 46.85 2.53 15.90
C PRO A 233 47.60 2.72 17.21
N GLU A 234 47.05 2.22 18.31
CA GLU A 234 47.62 2.36 19.66
C GLU A 234 49.10 1.95 19.76
N GLN A 235 49.50 0.90 19.03
CA GLN A 235 50.86 0.33 19.08
C GLN A 235 51.86 1.04 18.14
N ALA A 236 51.43 2.09 17.43
CA ALA A 236 52.28 2.79 16.48
C ALA A 236 53.46 3.48 17.19
N LYS A 237 54.68 3.22 16.71
CA LYS A 237 55.91 3.82 17.25
C LYS A 237 56.36 5.08 16.50
N LYS A 238 55.87 5.28 15.26
CA LYS A 238 56.19 6.45 14.43
C LYS A 238 55.12 6.72 13.39
N CYS A 239 54.97 7.98 13.01
CA CYS A 239 54.23 8.40 11.83
C CYS A 239 55.12 8.24 10.59
N HIS A 240 54.84 7.25 9.74
CA HIS A 240 55.67 6.99 8.54
C HIS A 240 55.80 8.18 7.58
N PRO A 241 54.73 8.95 7.25
CA PRO A 241 54.85 10.11 6.38
C PRO A 241 55.73 11.25 6.94
N CYS A 242 55.74 11.45 8.26
CA CYS A 242 56.44 12.57 8.89
C CYS A 242 57.74 12.17 9.58
N TYR A 243 58.03 10.87 9.65
CA TYR A 243 59.07 10.27 10.49
C TYR A 243 59.01 10.70 11.97
N ASN A 244 57.87 11.22 12.42
CA ASN A 244 57.66 11.71 13.78
C ASN A 244 57.45 10.55 14.76
N THR A 245 58.15 10.56 15.90
CA THR A 245 57.96 9.61 17.01
C THR A 245 57.15 10.19 18.16
N ASP A 246 56.87 11.49 18.15
CA ASP A 246 56.00 12.15 19.14
C ASP A 246 54.53 11.87 18.83
N LEU A 247 54.01 10.83 19.47
CA LEU A 247 52.69 10.25 19.24
C LEU A 247 51.87 10.18 20.56
N PRO A 248 51.38 11.31 21.10
CA PRO A 248 50.51 11.29 22.28
C PRO A 248 49.22 10.49 22.05
N PRO A 249 48.53 10.03 23.11
CA PRO A 249 47.20 9.47 22.98
C PRO A 249 46.23 10.44 22.30
N LYS A 250 45.38 9.93 21.41
CA LYS A 250 44.26 10.69 20.85
C LYS A 250 43.12 10.66 21.88
N TYR A 251 42.57 11.82 22.18
CA TYR A 251 41.40 11.97 23.05
C TYR A 251 40.14 12.21 22.22
N CYS A 252 39.03 11.61 22.66
CA CYS A 252 37.68 11.95 22.25
C CYS A 252 37.21 13.13 23.11
N THR A 253 37.25 14.33 22.55
CA THR A 253 36.70 15.56 23.12
C THR A 253 35.25 15.76 22.67
N THR A 254 34.57 16.76 23.22
CA THR A 254 33.24 17.18 22.76
C THR A 254 33.23 17.48 21.26
N GLU A 255 34.18 18.27 20.77
CA GLU A 255 34.28 18.64 19.35
C GLU A 255 34.52 17.41 18.46
N THR A 256 35.45 16.53 18.82
CA THR A 256 35.75 15.35 17.99
C THR A 256 34.56 14.39 17.96
N ARG A 257 33.82 14.25 19.06
CA ARG A 257 32.66 13.35 19.15
C ARG A 257 31.48 13.85 18.32
N ILE A 258 31.20 15.15 18.36
CA ILE A 258 30.19 15.79 17.51
C ILE A 258 30.60 15.65 16.03
N ALA A 259 31.87 15.89 15.70
CA ALA A 259 32.37 15.76 14.34
C ALA A 259 32.27 14.30 13.83
N GLU A 260 32.62 13.31 14.66
CA GLU A 260 32.48 11.89 14.36
C GLU A 260 31.01 11.50 14.19
N TYR A 261 30.10 12.00 15.05
CA TYR A 261 28.66 11.79 14.92
C TYR A 261 28.11 12.29 13.58
N PHE A 262 28.40 13.53 13.20
CA PHE A 262 27.99 14.05 11.89
C PHE A 262 28.69 13.36 10.71
N ALA A 263 29.91 12.84 10.90
CA ALA A 263 30.54 12.00 9.88
C ALA A 263 29.78 10.69 9.69
N VAL A 264 29.28 10.06 10.75
CA VAL A 264 28.38 8.90 10.66
C VAL A 264 27.08 9.28 9.95
N LEU A 265 26.39 10.34 10.38
CA LEU A 265 25.14 10.77 9.74
C LEU A 265 25.32 11.07 8.24
N ARG A 266 26.41 11.73 7.84
CA ARG A 266 26.73 11.94 6.42
C ARG A 266 26.97 10.63 5.68
N LYS A 267 27.67 9.68 6.31
CA LYS A 267 27.95 8.36 5.71
C LYS A 267 26.65 7.57 5.47
N VAL A 268 25.68 7.68 6.36
CA VAL A 268 24.36 7.04 6.20
C VAL A 268 23.33 7.94 5.52
N GLU A 269 23.75 9.08 4.95
CA GLU A 269 22.89 10.01 4.21
C GLU A 269 21.69 10.55 5.03
N LEU A 270 21.88 10.74 6.33
CA LEU A 270 20.92 11.39 7.23
C LEU A 270 21.30 12.85 7.56
N TRP A 271 22.38 13.35 6.99
CA TRP A 271 22.81 14.74 7.15
C TRP A 271 23.17 15.40 5.80
N PRO A 272 22.70 16.63 5.50
CA PRO A 272 21.80 17.48 6.30
C PRO A 272 20.41 16.87 6.49
N THR A 273 19.76 17.05 7.64
CA THR A 273 18.51 16.32 7.98
C THR A 273 17.31 16.72 7.12
N LEU A 274 17.21 18.00 6.70
CA LEU A 274 16.04 18.50 5.96
C LEU A 274 15.69 17.66 4.71
N GLN A 275 16.69 17.19 3.97
CA GLN A 275 16.47 16.48 2.71
C GLN A 275 15.92 15.05 2.90
N PRO A 276 16.59 14.14 3.64
CA PRO A 276 16.09 12.77 3.80
C PRO A 276 14.74 12.71 4.51
N PHE A 277 14.51 13.54 5.53
CA PHE A 277 13.25 13.53 6.28
C PHE A 277 12.07 14.19 5.52
N GLY A 278 12.36 15.03 4.52
CA GLY A 278 11.35 15.59 3.63
C GLY A 278 11.01 14.74 2.40
N ALA A 279 11.79 13.68 2.11
CA ALA A 279 11.67 12.95 0.84
C ALA A 279 11.66 11.42 0.96
N CYS A 280 12.16 10.85 2.07
CA CYS A 280 12.25 9.41 2.24
C CYS A 280 11.11 8.88 3.12
N SER A 281 10.76 7.59 2.93
CA SER A 281 9.82 6.89 3.80
C SER A 281 10.45 6.57 5.16
N VAL A 282 9.62 6.22 6.15
CA VAL A 282 10.11 5.74 7.46
C VAL A 282 10.98 4.50 7.29
N SER A 283 10.60 3.57 6.41
CA SER A 283 11.39 2.38 6.08
C SER A 283 12.78 2.74 5.54
N ASP A 284 12.88 3.73 4.66
CA ASP A 284 14.15 4.18 4.10
C ASP A 284 15.06 4.75 5.20
N ILE A 285 14.51 5.58 6.09
CA ILE A 285 15.24 6.14 7.23
C ILE A 285 15.75 5.03 8.17
N ILE A 286 14.89 4.07 8.52
CA ILE A 286 15.27 2.92 9.36
C ILE A 286 16.41 2.15 8.69
N SER A 287 16.31 1.88 7.39
CA SER A 287 17.35 1.15 6.66
C SER A 287 18.71 1.86 6.73
N ARG A 288 18.73 3.19 6.69
CA ARG A 288 19.94 4.01 6.82
C ARG A 288 20.51 3.98 8.23
N ILE A 289 19.68 4.03 9.25
CA ILE A 289 20.10 3.95 10.67
C ILE A 289 20.74 2.59 10.99
N THR A 290 20.26 1.51 10.36
CA THR A 290 20.76 0.14 10.62
C THR A 290 22.05 -0.25 9.87
N ARG A 291 22.61 0.63 9.04
CA ARG A 291 23.85 0.39 8.27
C ARG A 291 25.12 0.73 9.05
#